data_AF-A0A379T2V0-F1
#
_entry.id   AF-A0A379T2V0-F1
#
_cell.length_a   1.000
_cell.length_b   1.000
_cell.length_c   1.000
_cell.angle_alpha   90.00
_cell.angle_beta   90.00
_cell.angle_gamma   90.00
#
_symmetry.space_group_name_H-M   'P 1'
#
loop_
_entity.id
_entity.type
_entity.pdbx_description
1 polymer ?
#
loop_
_entity_poly.entity_id
_entity_poly.type
_entity_poly.pdbx_seq_one_letter_code
_entity_poly.pdbx_strand_id
1 'polypeptide(L)'
;MTPEHLPTEQYDAQLAEKVARLQSMMAPFSGLVPEVFRSPASHYRMRAEFRLWHDGDDLYHIMFDQQTKSRIRVDSFPAASQLINTLMKAMIAGVRDNHALRHKLFQIDYLTTLSNQAVVSLLYHKKLDEKWREAATALRDALRAQGLNVHLIGRATKTKIELDQDYIDERLPVAGKEMIYRQVENSFTQPNAAMNIQMLEWALEVTKDSKGDLLELYCGQRQFFFSAGAQF
;
A
#
# COMPACT_ATOMS: atom_id res chain seq x y z
N MET A 1 -15.92 3.43 0.14
CA MET A 1 -14.96 2.65 0.93
C MET A 1 -14.72 1.34 0.20
N THR A 2 -13.51 0.79 0.22
CA THR A 2 -13.31 -0.59 -0.22
C THR A 2 -13.77 -1.54 0.90
N PRO A 3 -14.77 -2.41 0.66
CA PRO A 3 -15.30 -3.31 1.67
C PRO A 3 -14.34 -4.48 1.97
N GLU A 4 -14.58 -5.16 3.09
CA GLU A 4 -13.94 -6.46 3.39
C GLU A 4 -14.37 -7.55 2.40
N HIS A 5 -15.64 -7.55 1.96
CA HIS A 5 -16.09 -8.45 0.90
C HIS A 5 -16.15 -7.71 -0.44
N LEU A 6 -15.27 -8.10 -1.37
CA LEU A 6 -15.22 -7.50 -2.70
C LEU A 6 -16.30 -8.09 -3.60
N PRO A 7 -17.18 -7.27 -4.22
CA PRO A 7 -18.16 -7.74 -5.21
C PRO A 7 -17.46 -8.00 -6.55
N THR A 8 -16.58 -8.99 -6.60
CA THR A 8 -15.73 -9.30 -7.76
C THR A 8 -16.53 -9.69 -9.00
N GLU A 9 -17.71 -10.28 -8.81
CA GLU A 9 -18.70 -10.60 -9.85
C GLU A 9 -19.24 -9.35 -10.56
N GLN A 10 -19.16 -8.17 -9.93
CA GLN A 10 -19.56 -6.90 -10.52
C GLN A 10 -18.39 -6.15 -11.16
N TYR A 11 -17.18 -6.73 -11.19
CA TYR A 11 -15.97 -6.04 -11.65
C TYR A 11 -16.12 -5.44 -13.06
N ASP A 12 -16.65 -6.24 -14.00
CA ASP A 12 -16.82 -5.83 -15.40
C ASP A 12 -17.83 -4.69 -15.55
N ALA A 13 -18.96 -4.79 -14.84
CA ALA A 13 -19.97 -3.75 -14.85
C ALA A 13 -19.45 -2.44 -14.24
N GLN A 14 -18.70 -2.53 -13.12
CA GLN A 14 -18.06 -1.36 -12.50
C GLN A 14 -17.00 -0.72 -13.41
N LEU A 15 -16.26 -1.52 -14.18
CA LEU A 15 -15.31 -0.99 -15.16
C LEU A 15 -16.03 -0.34 -16.35
N ALA A 16 -17.05 -0.98 -16.89
CA ALA A 16 -17.84 -0.44 -18.00
C ALA A 16 -18.48 0.91 -17.64
N GLU A 17 -19.00 1.05 -16.42
CA GLU A 17 -19.53 2.31 -15.88
C GLU A 17 -18.46 3.41 -15.87
N LYS A 18 -17.24 3.10 -15.41
CA LYS A 18 -16.10 4.05 -15.42
C LYS A 18 -15.71 4.47 -16.82
N VAL A 19 -15.71 3.54 -17.78
CA VAL A 19 -15.38 3.82 -19.19
C VAL A 19 -16.43 4.76 -19.80
N ALA A 20 -17.71 4.45 -19.65
CA ALA A 20 -18.79 5.28 -20.17
C ALA A 20 -18.78 6.69 -19.54
N ARG A 21 -18.49 6.78 -18.24
CA ARG A 21 -18.35 8.05 -17.53
C ARG A 21 -17.17 8.86 -18.05
N LEU A 22 -16.01 8.24 -18.27
CA LEU A 22 -14.82 8.91 -18.83
C LEU A 22 -15.10 9.44 -20.24
N GLN A 23 -15.71 8.61 -21.11
CA GLN A 23 -16.08 9.03 -22.46
C GLN A 23 -17.01 10.25 -22.44
N SER A 24 -17.99 10.26 -21.54
CA SER A 24 -18.92 11.39 -21.38
C SER A 24 -18.22 12.66 -20.90
N MET A 25 -17.27 12.54 -19.95
CA MET A 25 -16.48 13.67 -19.45
C MET A 25 -15.54 14.25 -20.51
N MET A 26 -14.98 13.41 -21.37
CA MET A 26 -13.99 13.80 -22.37
C MET A 26 -14.60 14.25 -23.70
N ALA A 27 -15.89 14.00 -23.94
CA ALA A 27 -16.58 14.33 -25.19
C ALA A 27 -16.40 15.78 -25.67
N PRO A 28 -16.36 16.82 -24.81
CA PRO A 28 -16.09 18.18 -25.25
C PRO A 28 -14.66 18.43 -25.76
N PHE A 29 -13.71 17.56 -25.44
CA PHE A 29 -12.28 17.75 -25.71
C PHE A 29 -11.71 16.74 -26.71
N SER A 30 -12.28 15.53 -26.77
CA SER A 30 -11.79 14.44 -27.60
C SER A 30 -12.92 13.46 -27.95
N GLY A 31 -12.92 12.98 -29.20
CA GLY A 31 -13.79 11.90 -29.66
C GLY A 31 -13.13 10.52 -29.63
N LEU A 32 -11.92 10.40 -29.07
CA LEU A 32 -11.18 9.14 -29.03
C LEU A 32 -11.86 8.12 -28.10
N VAL A 33 -11.82 6.84 -28.51
CA VAL A 33 -12.15 5.73 -27.62
C VAL A 33 -10.95 5.50 -26.69
N PRO A 34 -11.12 5.54 -25.35
CA PRO A 34 -10.00 5.38 -24.43
C PRO A 34 -9.46 3.94 -24.46
N GLU A 35 -8.14 3.82 -24.35
CA GLU A 35 -7.51 2.56 -23.97
C GLU A 35 -7.89 2.22 -22.52
N VAL A 36 -8.19 0.94 -22.24
CA VAL A 36 -8.69 0.49 -20.94
C VAL A 36 -7.79 -0.58 -20.35
N PHE A 37 -7.19 -0.25 -19.22
CA PHE A 37 -6.27 -1.10 -18.46
C PHE A 37 -6.97 -1.69 -17.24
N ARG A 38 -6.79 -3.00 -17.01
CA ARG A 38 -7.55 -3.76 -16.00
C ARG A 38 -6.67 -4.07 -14.79
N SER A 39 -7.20 -3.77 -13.61
CA SER A 39 -6.60 -4.21 -12.34
C SER A 39 -6.97 -5.67 -12.06
N PRO A 40 -6.14 -6.43 -11.34
CA PRO A 40 -6.61 -7.65 -10.68
C PRO A 40 -7.87 -7.34 -9.83
N ALA A 41 -8.82 -8.28 -9.81
CA ALA A 41 -10.10 -8.11 -9.11
C ALA A 41 -9.94 -8.09 -7.57
N SER A 42 -8.86 -8.67 -7.05
CA SER A 42 -8.48 -8.69 -5.64
C SER A 42 -6.97 -8.56 -5.48
N HIS A 43 -6.51 -8.36 -4.26
CA HIS A 43 -5.11 -8.27 -3.84
C HIS A 43 -4.27 -7.24 -4.60
N TYR A 44 -4.91 -6.21 -5.13
CA TYR A 44 -4.29 -5.21 -5.97
C TYR A 44 -3.65 -4.06 -5.18
N ARG A 45 -4.00 -3.90 -3.89
CA ARG A 45 -3.57 -2.75 -3.09
C ARG A 45 -2.33 -3.07 -2.26
N MET A 46 -1.24 -2.36 -2.51
CA MET A 46 0.08 -2.58 -1.90
C MET A 46 0.28 -1.82 -0.58
N ARG A 47 -0.65 -0.92 -0.23
CA ARG A 47 -0.68 -0.20 1.05
C ARG A 47 -2.07 -0.16 1.66
N ALA A 48 -2.16 -0.38 2.96
CA ALA A 48 -3.41 -0.29 3.72
C ALA A 48 -3.16 0.24 5.13
N GLU A 49 -4.12 1.00 5.65
CA GLU A 49 -4.04 1.68 6.93
C GLU A 49 -5.30 1.32 7.70
N PHE A 50 -5.14 0.85 8.94
CA PHE A 50 -6.25 0.36 9.75
C PHE A 50 -6.18 0.91 11.15
N ARG A 51 -7.31 1.47 11.62
CA ARG A 51 -7.46 1.74 13.06
C ARG A 51 -7.56 0.42 13.80
N LEU A 52 -7.15 0.43 15.07
CA LEU A 52 -7.36 -0.70 15.98
C LEU A 52 -8.46 -0.38 16.98
N TRP A 53 -9.23 -1.42 17.30
CA TRP A 53 -10.19 -1.39 18.39
C TRP A 53 -9.72 -2.32 19.51
N HIS A 54 -9.80 -1.82 20.74
CA HIS A 54 -9.49 -2.57 21.96
C HIS A 54 -10.81 -2.97 22.60
N ASP A 55 -11.05 -4.28 22.73
CA ASP A 55 -12.25 -4.82 23.35
C ASP A 55 -11.86 -5.76 24.48
N GLY A 56 -11.79 -5.21 25.70
CA GLY A 56 -11.23 -5.92 26.85
C GLY A 56 -9.77 -6.31 26.61
N ASP A 57 -9.52 -7.62 26.50
CA ASP A 57 -8.21 -8.20 26.17
C ASP A 57 -8.04 -8.48 24.66
N ASP A 58 -9.11 -8.43 23.86
CA ASP A 58 -9.01 -8.57 22.41
C ASP A 58 -8.52 -7.27 21.75
N LEU A 59 -7.99 -7.41 20.53
CA LEU A 59 -7.46 -6.35 19.70
C LEU A 59 -7.66 -6.75 18.23
N TYR A 60 -8.28 -5.89 17.43
CA TYR A 60 -8.52 -6.17 16.02
C TYR A 60 -8.54 -4.89 15.17
N HIS A 61 -8.31 -5.06 13.87
CA HIS A 61 -8.40 -3.97 12.89
C HIS A 61 -9.85 -3.57 12.67
N ILE A 62 -10.06 -2.27 12.45
CA ILE A 62 -11.35 -1.71 12.09
C ILE A 62 -11.24 -0.72 10.93
N MET A 63 -12.32 -0.62 10.18
CA MET A 63 -12.61 0.45 9.23
C MET A 63 -13.92 1.15 9.62
N PHE A 64 -14.26 2.26 8.98
CA PHE A 64 -15.46 3.03 9.28
C PHE A 64 -16.40 3.11 8.10
N ASP A 65 -17.62 2.61 8.25
CA ASP A 65 -18.65 2.71 7.22
C ASP A 65 -18.78 4.15 6.71
N GLN A 66 -18.85 4.31 5.39
CA GLN A 66 -18.74 5.65 4.79
C GLN A 66 -19.96 6.52 5.11
N GLN A 67 -21.14 5.90 5.22
CA GLN A 67 -22.42 6.59 5.45
C GLN A 67 -22.68 6.78 6.94
N THR A 68 -22.64 5.69 7.71
CA THR A 68 -23.02 5.65 9.13
C THR A 68 -21.88 6.00 10.08
N LYS A 69 -20.62 5.99 9.61
CA LYS A 69 -19.40 6.12 10.44
C LYS A 69 -19.27 5.04 11.52
N SER A 70 -20.05 3.96 11.44
CA SER A 70 -19.98 2.83 12.35
C SER A 70 -18.67 2.05 12.15
N ARG A 71 -18.20 1.38 13.20
CA ARG A 71 -16.97 0.58 13.17
C ARG A 71 -17.27 -0.78 12.56
N ILE A 72 -16.47 -1.18 11.59
CA ILE A 72 -16.51 -2.51 10.97
C ILE A 72 -15.23 -3.22 11.37
N ARG A 73 -15.34 -4.35 12.08
CA ARG A 73 -14.20 -5.26 12.34
C ARG A 73 -13.72 -5.84 11.01
N VAL A 74 -12.41 -5.89 10.82
CA VAL A 74 -11.78 -6.38 9.59
C VAL A 74 -10.77 -7.44 9.98
N ASP A 75 -11.08 -8.71 9.75
CA ASP A 75 -10.17 -9.83 10.03
C ASP A 75 -9.33 -10.20 8.79
N SER A 76 -9.82 -9.80 7.60
CA SER A 76 -9.10 -9.89 6.34
C SER A 76 -9.41 -8.70 5.45
N PHE A 77 -8.54 -8.38 4.50
CA PHE A 77 -8.78 -7.31 3.55
C PHE A 77 -8.38 -7.73 2.14
N PRO A 78 -9.28 -8.42 1.41
CA PRO A 78 -9.02 -8.98 0.09
C PRO A 78 -8.62 -7.96 -0.98
N ALA A 79 -8.83 -6.67 -0.75
CA ALA A 79 -8.30 -5.62 -1.63
C ALA A 79 -6.78 -5.44 -1.47
N ALA A 80 -6.25 -5.62 -0.26
CA ALA A 80 -4.83 -5.52 0.00
C ALA A 80 -4.09 -6.79 -0.41
N SER A 81 -2.79 -6.64 -0.67
CA SER A 81 -1.90 -7.73 -1.05
C SER A 81 -2.00 -8.92 -0.09
N GLN A 82 -1.63 -10.10 -0.58
CA GLN A 82 -1.60 -11.31 0.25
C GLN A 82 -0.62 -11.15 1.42
N LEU A 83 0.50 -10.45 1.21
CA LEU A 83 1.47 -10.15 2.25
C LEU A 83 0.85 -9.26 3.35
N ILE A 84 0.06 -8.25 3.00
CA ILE A 84 -0.68 -7.44 4.00
C ILE A 84 -1.62 -8.34 4.80
N ASN A 85 -2.40 -9.20 4.15
CA ASN A 85 -3.34 -10.09 4.85
C ASN A 85 -2.63 -11.07 5.81
N THR A 86 -1.44 -11.53 5.44
CA THR A 86 -0.59 -12.36 6.30
C THR A 86 -0.09 -11.56 7.51
N LEU A 87 0.41 -10.36 7.26
CA LEU A 87 0.91 -9.45 8.30
C LEU A 87 -0.20 -8.96 9.23
N MET A 88 -1.42 -8.74 8.76
CA MET A 88 -2.56 -8.36 9.61
C MET A 88 -2.74 -9.37 10.75
N LYS A 89 -2.79 -10.66 10.41
CA LYS A 89 -2.93 -11.74 11.41
C LYS A 89 -1.71 -11.83 12.32
N ALA A 90 -0.51 -11.82 11.76
CA ALA A 90 0.73 -11.95 12.51
C ALA A 90 0.97 -10.79 13.48
N MET A 91 0.62 -9.56 13.08
CA MET A 91 0.73 -8.36 13.92
C MET A 91 -0.24 -8.41 15.11
N ILE A 92 -1.50 -8.78 14.91
CA ILE A 92 -2.45 -8.92 16.02
C ILE A 92 -1.97 -9.99 17.00
N ALA A 93 -1.55 -11.16 16.49
CA ALA A 93 -1.04 -12.24 17.33
C ALA A 93 0.20 -11.82 18.14
N GLY A 94 1.15 -11.12 17.52
CA GLY A 94 2.38 -10.68 18.18
C GLY A 94 2.22 -9.50 19.14
N VAL A 95 1.13 -8.73 19.02
CA VAL A 95 0.88 -7.54 19.84
C VAL A 95 -0.07 -7.82 21.00
N ARG A 96 -1.09 -8.68 20.82
CA ARG A 96 -2.23 -8.83 21.74
C ARG A 96 -1.82 -8.99 23.20
N ASP A 97 -0.93 -9.93 23.50
CA ASP A 97 -0.57 -10.25 24.90
C ASP A 97 0.67 -9.50 25.39
N ASN A 98 1.24 -8.62 24.56
CA ASN A 98 2.41 -7.81 24.91
C ASN A 98 1.99 -6.38 25.28
N HIS A 99 1.93 -6.08 26.58
CA HIS A 99 1.50 -4.75 27.06
C HIS A 99 2.34 -3.58 26.49
N ALA A 100 3.65 -3.77 26.29
CA ALA A 100 4.51 -2.73 25.72
C ALA A 100 4.12 -2.40 24.28
N LEU A 101 3.65 -3.38 23.50
CA LEU A 101 3.21 -3.19 22.12
C LEU A 101 1.71 -2.87 21.99
N ARG A 102 0.86 -3.39 22.89
CA ARG A 102 -0.59 -3.19 22.83
C ARG A 102 -1.02 -1.84 23.36
N HIS A 103 -0.49 -1.42 24.51
CA HIS A 103 -1.01 -0.28 25.24
C HIS A 103 -0.94 1.00 24.40
N LYS A 104 -2.11 1.62 24.15
CA LYS A 104 -2.29 2.86 23.36
C LYS A 104 -1.93 2.75 21.88
N LEU A 105 -1.75 1.55 21.33
CA LEU A 105 -1.65 1.33 19.88
C LEU A 105 -3.03 1.60 19.26
N PHE A 106 -3.12 2.53 18.32
CA PHE A 106 -4.43 2.94 17.76
C PHE A 106 -4.56 2.71 16.26
N GLN A 107 -3.45 2.51 15.55
CA GLN A 107 -3.43 2.29 14.10
C GLN A 107 -2.21 1.46 13.71
N ILE A 108 -2.36 0.63 12.69
CA ILE A 108 -1.24 -0.03 12.00
C ILE A 108 -1.33 0.30 10.52
N ASP A 109 -0.21 0.78 9.97
CA ASP A 109 -0.05 1.04 8.55
C ASP A 109 0.84 -0.04 7.94
N TYR A 110 0.41 -0.56 6.80
CA TYR A 110 1.10 -1.62 6.06
C TYR A 110 1.50 -1.09 4.68
N LEU A 111 2.79 -1.22 4.36
CA LEU A 111 3.35 -0.99 3.05
C LEU A 111 4.04 -2.28 2.59
N THR A 112 3.70 -2.76 1.39
CA THR A 112 4.24 -4.01 0.83
C THR A 112 4.63 -3.81 -0.62
N THR A 113 5.48 -4.69 -1.15
CA THR A 113 5.95 -4.66 -2.54
C THR A 113 5.67 -5.98 -3.28
N LEU A 114 5.72 -5.97 -4.61
CA LEU A 114 5.74 -7.19 -5.43
C LEU A 114 7.03 -7.98 -5.21
N SER A 115 8.11 -7.32 -4.80
CA SER A 115 9.37 -7.95 -4.37
C SER A 115 9.30 -8.63 -2.98
N ASN A 116 8.10 -8.75 -2.41
CA ASN A 116 7.81 -9.44 -1.14
C ASN A 116 8.53 -8.83 0.09
N GLN A 117 8.71 -7.52 0.10
CA GLN A 117 9.19 -6.76 1.26
C GLN A 117 8.02 -6.03 1.94
N ALA A 118 8.18 -5.70 3.21
CA ALA A 118 7.18 -4.97 3.97
C ALA A 118 7.78 -3.96 4.96
N VAL A 119 7.07 -2.84 5.14
CA VAL A 119 7.22 -1.94 6.28
C VAL A 119 5.89 -1.90 7.01
N VAL A 120 5.92 -2.15 8.32
CA VAL A 120 4.74 -2.04 9.19
C VAL A 120 4.97 -0.95 10.23
N SER A 121 4.15 0.09 10.20
CA SER A 121 4.20 1.19 11.16
C SER A 121 3.13 1.00 12.24
N LEU A 122 3.56 0.98 13.50
CA LEU A 122 2.70 0.91 14.67
C LEU A 122 2.56 2.32 15.28
N LEU A 123 1.34 2.86 15.32
CA LEU A 123 1.07 4.23 15.74
C LEU A 123 0.41 4.29 17.12
N TYR A 124 0.96 5.13 18.01
CA TYR A 124 0.63 5.14 19.43
C TYR A 124 0.20 6.50 19.96
N HIS A 125 -0.72 6.48 20.93
CA HIS A 125 -1.05 7.61 21.82
C HIS A 125 -0.29 7.51 23.16
N LYS A 126 1.02 7.20 23.09
CA LYS A 126 1.95 7.20 24.23
C LYS A 126 3.37 7.51 23.76
N LYS A 127 4.25 7.84 24.70
CA LYS A 127 5.70 7.85 24.43
C LYS A 127 6.19 6.43 24.21
N LEU A 128 7.15 6.28 23.30
CA LEU A 128 7.84 5.01 23.05
C LEU A 128 9.17 5.05 23.79
N ASP A 129 9.43 4.02 24.59
CA ASP A 129 10.59 3.87 25.45
C ASP A 129 11.41 2.63 25.07
N GLU A 130 12.43 2.31 25.86
CA GLU A 130 13.31 1.18 25.59
C GLU A 130 12.58 -0.16 25.69
N LYS A 131 11.61 -0.28 26.62
CA LYS A 131 10.78 -1.49 26.72
C LYS A 131 9.96 -1.73 25.45
N TRP A 132 9.45 -0.66 24.83
CA TRP A 132 8.82 -0.77 23.52
C TRP A 132 9.81 -1.23 22.45
N ARG A 133 11.03 -0.68 22.42
CA ARG A 133 12.06 -1.05 21.43
C ARG A 133 12.44 -2.53 21.55
N GLU A 134 12.68 -3.02 22.76
CA GLU A 134 13.01 -4.43 23.02
C GLU A 134 11.88 -5.35 22.52
N ALA A 135 10.64 -5.06 22.91
CA ALA A 135 9.47 -5.84 22.48
C ALA A 135 9.24 -5.81 20.97
N ALA A 136 9.42 -4.63 20.34
CA ALA A 136 9.25 -4.47 18.90
C ALA A 136 10.36 -5.19 18.11
N THR A 137 11.58 -5.20 18.63
CA THR A 137 12.71 -5.95 18.07
C THR A 137 12.43 -7.45 18.10
N ALA A 138 11.99 -7.97 19.26
CA ALA A 138 11.60 -9.37 19.38
C ALA A 138 10.46 -9.75 18.43
N LEU A 139 9.45 -8.88 18.27
CA LEU A 139 8.35 -9.11 17.32
C LEU A 139 8.87 -9.17 15.87
N ARG A 140 9.70 -8.21 15.45
CA ARG A 140 10.29 -8.18 14.11
C ARG A 140 11.06 -9.47 13.83
N ASP A 141 11.88 -9.91 14.76
CA ASP A 141 12.72 -11.10 14.60
C ASP A 141 11.85 -12.37 14.53
N ALA A 142 10.78 -12.44 15.31
CA ALA A 142 9.79 -13.52 15.23
C ALA A 142 9.04 -13.54 13.88
N LEU A 143 8.75 -12.38 13.28
CA LEU A 143 8.15 -12.30 11.94
C LEU A 143 9.15 -12.72 10.86
N ARG A 144 10.41 -12.29 10.96
CA ARG A 144 11.49 -12.70 10.04
C ARG A 144 11.78 -14.20 10.12
N ALA A 145 11.69 -14.79 11.31
CA ALA A 145 11.80 -16.24 11.49
C ALA A 145 10.69 -17.03 10.77
N GLN A 146 9.55 -16.40 10.46
CA GLN A 146 8.49 -16.97 9.63
C GLN A 146 8.71 -16.74 8.12
N GLY A 147 9.87 -16.21 7.71
CA GLY A 147 10.21 -15.92 6.32
C GLY A 147 9.67 -14.59 5.80
N LEU A 148 9.16 -13.71 6.68
CA LEU A 148 8.66 -12.39 6.29
C LEU A 148 9.80 -11.37 6.23
N ASN A 149 10.07 -10.82 5.05
CA ASN A 149 11.01 -9.73 4.90
C ASN A 149 10.38 -8.40 5.33
N VAL A 150 10.37 -8.15 6.64
CA VAL A 150 9.64 -7.03 7.25
C VAL A 150 10.54 -6.12 8.09
N HIS A 151 10.27 -4.82 8.03
CA HIS A 151 10.74 -3.80 8.94
C HIS A 151 9.58 -3.26 9.78
N LEU A 152 9.87 -2.86 11.03
CA LEU A 152 8.88 -2.23 11.91
C LEU A 152 9.29 -0.80 12.24
N ILE A 153 8.30 0.09 12.29
CA ILE A 153 8.46 1.48 12.72
C ILE A 153 7.50 1.76 13.88
N GLY A 154 8.00 2.37 14.94
CA GLY A 154 7.17 2.94 16.01
C GLY A 154 6.94 4.42 15.79
N ARG A 155 5.68 4.84 15.81
CA ARG A 155 5.31 6.26 15.68
C ARG A 155 4.49 6.74 16.88
N ALA A 156 4.85 7.92 17.37
CA ALA A 156 4.05 8.69 18.31
C ALA A 156 4.23 10.19 17.98
N THR A 157 3.54 11.06 18.71
CA THR A 157 3.68 12.52 18.52
C THR A 157 5.15 12.94 18.60
N LYS A 158 5.70 13.45 17.48
CA LYS A 158 7.11 13.86 17.32
C LYS A 158 8.13 12.74 17.57
N THR A 159 7.73 11.48 17.44
CA THR A 159 8.61 10.32 17.62
C THR A 159 8.47 9.38 16.44
N LYS A 160 9.61 9.02 15.84
CA LYS A 160 9.75 7.96 14.83
C LYS A 160 10.91 7.08 15.28
N ILE A 161 10.64 5.82 15.57
CA ILE A 161 11.67 4.82 15.86
C ILE A 161 11.68 3.83 14.72
N GLU A 162 12.73 3.88 13.93
CA GLU A 162 13.06 2.86 12.94
C GLU A 162 13.88 1.79 13.64
N LEU A 163 13.47 0.52 13.53
CA LEU A 163 14.28 -0.57 14.09
C LEU A 163 15.53 -0.84 13.23
N ASP A 164 15.39 -0.73 11.90
CA ASP A 164 16.50 -0.86 10.95
C ASP A 164 16.48 0.29 9.92
N GLN A 165 15.36 0.43 9.21
CA GLN A 165 15.16 1.39 8.12
C GLN A 165 13.66 1.69 7.93
N ASP A 166 13.36 2.72 7.14
CA ASP A 166 12.01 3.17 6.84
C ASP A 166 11.57 2.98 5.38
N TYR A 167 12.31 2.20 4.61
CA TYR A 167 12.05 1.98 3.19
C TYR A 167 12.13 0.51 2.81
N ILE A 168 11.52 0.17 1.67
CA ILE A 168 11.61 -1.13 1.00
C ILE A 168 11.80 -0.94 -0.50
N ASP A 169 12.41 -1.91 -1.16
CA ASP A 169 12.76 -1.81 -2.58
C ASP A 169 11.76 -2.63 -3.43
N GLU A 170 10.92 -1.93 -4.19
CA GLU A 170 9.97 -2.49 -5.16
C GLU A 170 10.68 -2.93 -6.43
N ARG A 171 10.22 -4.02 -7.04
CA ARG A 171 10.76 -4.54 -8.31
C ARG A 171 9.61 -4.71 -9.29
N LEU A 172 9.57 -3.85 -10.30
CA LEU A 172 8.51 -3.84 -11.32
C LEU A 172 9.07 -4.33 -12.65
N PRO A 173 8.46 -5.36 -13.28
CA PRO A 173 8.74 -5.69 -14.66
C PRO A 173 8.03 -4.67 -15.56
N VAL A 174 8.80 -3.84 -16.26
CA VAL A 174 8.28 -2.79 -17.16
C VAL A 174 8.91 -2.97 -18.53
N ALA A 175 8.11 -3.27 -19.55
CA ALA A 175 8.57 -3.42 -20.93
C ALA A 175 9.79 -4.37 -21.09
N GLY A 176 9.78 -5.49 -20.35
CA GLY A 176 10.84 -6.51 -20.39
C GLY A 176 12.10 -6.18 -19.59
N LYS A 177 12.16 -5.06 -18.88
CA LYS A 177 13.24 -4.69 -17.97
C LYS A 177 12.73 -4.66 -16.53
N GLU A 178 13.58 -5.07 -15.59
CA GLU A 178 13.26 -4.92 -14.18
C GLU A 178 13.67 -3.53 -13.70
N MET A 179 12.72 -2.80 -13.12
CA MET A 179 12.91 -1.48 -12.53
C MET A 179 12.86 -1.57 -11.01
N ILE A 180 13.83 -0.96 -10.34
CA ILE A 180 13.92 -0.97 -8.87
C ILE A 180 13.53 0.41 -8.34
N TYR A 181 12.52 0.47 -7.46
CA TYR A 181 12.06 1.70 -6.83
C TYR A 181 12.09 1.60 -5.32
N ARG A 182 12.84 2.49 -4.68
CA ARG A 182 12.83 2.61 -3.22
C ARG A 182 11.58 3.33 -2.73
N GLN A 183 10.73 2.59 -2.02
CA GLN A 183 9.51 3.10 -1.41
C GLN A 183 9.76 3.43 0.05
N VAL A 184 9.76 4.72 0.38
CA VAL A 184 9.91 5.24 1.76
C VAL A 184 8.55 5.33 2.43
N GLU A 185 8.46 4.90 3.69
CA GLU A 185 7.26 5.01 4.51
C GLU A 185 6.79 6.47 4.63
N ASN A 186 5.46 6.68 4.66
CA ASN A 186 4.80 7.99 4.59
C ASN A 186 5.08 8.84 3.33
N SER A 187 5.89 8.37 2.39
CA SER A 187 5.99 8.98 1.06
C SER A 187 4.93 8.40 0.11
N PHE A 188 4.50 9.21 -0.86
CA PHE A 188 3.53 8.74 -1.85
C PHE A 188 4.13 7.62 -2.72
N THR A 189 3.36 6.55 -2.88
CA THR A 189 3.58 5.46 -3.83
C THR A 189 2.26 5.12 -4.50
N GLN A 190 2.31 4.66 -5.75
CA GLN A 190 1.10 4.19 -6.41
C GLN A 190 0.57 2.95 -5.66
N PRO A 191 -0.68 2.98 -5.18
CA PRO A 191 -1.18 1.93 -4.29
C PRO A 191 -1.49 0.63 -5.02
N ASN A 192 -1.50 0.61 -6.35
CA ASN A 192 -1.73 -0.58 -7.17
C ASN A 192 -0.55 -0.80 -8.11
N ALA A 193 0.34 -1.73 -7.76
CA ALA A 193 1.55 -2.01 -8.53
C ALA A 193 1.24 -2.60 -9.92
N ALA A 194 0.19 -3.43 -10.05
CA ALA A 194 -0.22 -3.98 -11.35
C ALA A 194 -0.73 -2.89 -12.31
N MET A 195 -1.40 -1.88 -11.78
CA MET A 195 -1.79 -0.71 -12.57
C MET A 195 -0.61 0.23 -12.81
N ASN A 196 0.34 0.33 -11.88
CA ASN A 196 1.57 1.10 -12.06
C ASN A 196 2.38 0.61 -13.26
N ILE A 197 2.60 -0.70 -13.36
CA ILE A 197 3.27 -1.32 -14.51
C ILE A 197 2.59 -0.91 -15.83
N GLN A 198 1.26 -1.06 -15.91
CA GLN A 198 0.48 -0.67 -17.09
C GLN A 198 0.61 0.83 -17.42
N MET A 199 0.59 1.71 -16.40
CA MET A 199 0.80 3.16 -16.62
C MET A 199 2.21 3.48 -17.14
N LEU A 200 3.24 2.81 -16.61
CA LEU A 200 4.62 3.00 -17.07
C LEU A 200 4.80 2.50 -18.50
N GLU A 201 4.24 1.34 -18.83
CA GLU A 201 4.28 0.76 -20.18
C GLU A 201 3.51 1.63 -21.19
N TRP A 202 2.32 2.11 -20.82
CA TRP A 202 1.57 3.04 -21.64
C TRP A 202 2.34 4.35 -21.87
N ALA A 203 2.92 4.91 -20.81
CA ALA A 203 3.73 6.14 -20.91
C ALA A 203 4.91 5.96 -21.87
N LEU A 204 5.61 4.82 -21.78
CA LEU A 204 6.68 4.47 -22.70
C LEU A 204 6.20 4.36 -24.16
N GLU A 205 5.04 3.76 -24.39
CA GLU A 205 4.54 3.62 -25.77
C GLU A 205 4.16 4.99 -26.36
N VAL A 206 3.48 5.85 -25.61
CA VAL A 206 3.04 7.16 -26.13
C VAL A 206 4.17 8.18 -26.30
N THR A 207 5.32 7.97 -25.65
CA THR A 207 6.51 8.82 -25.82
C THR A 207 7.56 8.24 -26.76
N LYS A 208 7.29 7.10 -27.38
CA LYS A 208 8.22 6.45 -28.30
C LYS A 208 8.61 7.38 -29.46
N ASP A 209 9.88 7.34 -29.82
CA ASP A 209 10.51 8.11 -30.90
C ASP A 209 10.43 9.65 -30.76
N SER A 210 10.04 10.16 -29.59
CA SER A 210 10.06 11.58 -29.26
C SER A 210 11.45 12.21 -29.46
N LYS A 211 11.49 13.53 -29.64
CA LYS A 211 12.74 14.30 -29.82
C LYS A 211 12.82 15.39 -28.75
N GLY A 212 14.03 15.60 -28.22
CA GLY A 212 14.29 16.61 -27.18
C GLY A 212 14.26 16.03 -25.77
N ASP A 213 14.01 16.89 -24.78
CA ASP A 213 14.12 16.54 -23.35
C ASP A 213 12.74 16.39 -22.67
N LEU A 214 12.68 15.54 -21.64
CA LEU A 214 11.50 15.34 -20.80
C LEU A 214 11.58 16.14 -19.49
N LEU A 215 10.52 16.87 -19.15
CA LEU A 215 10.34 17.54 -17.85
C LEU A 215 9.17 16.90 -17.08
N GLU A 216 9.45 16.31 -15.91
CA GLU A 216 8.42 15.80 -14.99
C GLU A 216 8.28 16.70 -13.76
N LEU A 217 7.09 17.27 -13.55
CA LEU A 217 6.76 18.08 -12.37
C LEU A 217 6.20 17.19 -11.25
N TYR A 218 6.60 17.46 -10.01
CA TYR A 218 6.15 16.71 -8.81
C TYR A 218 6.38 15.19 -8.91
N CYS A 219 7.53 14.80 -9.46
CA CYS A 219 7.85 13.41 -9.81
C CYS A 219 7.92 12.42 -8.62
N GLY A 220 7.85 12.90 -7.37
CA GLY A 220 7.90 12.03 -6.19
C GLY A 220 9.15 11.13 -6.19
N GLN A 221 8.94 9.81 -6.23
CA GLN A 221 10.02 8.81 -6.35
C GLN A 221 10.54 8.61 -7.78
N ARG A 222 10.19 9.51 -8.72
CA ARG A 222 10.66 9.57 -10.12
C ARG A 222 10.30 8.34 -10.95
N GLN A 223 9.11 7.78 -10.72
CA GLN A 223 8.68 6.53 -11.38
C GLN A 223 8.58 6.66 -12.91
N PHE A 224 7.97 7.73 -13.41
CA PHE A 224 7.83 7.96 -14.85
C PHE A 224 9.14 8.43 -15.48
N PHE A 225 9.89 9.34 -14.83
CA PHE A 225 11.20 9.79 -15.31
C PHE A 225 12.19 8.64 -15.54
N PHE A 226 12.35 7.73 -14.57
CA PHE A 226 13.32 6.63 -14.71
C PHE A 226 12.91 5.61 -15.77
N SER A 227 11.61 5.44 -16.00
CA SER A 227 11.13 4.55 -17.07
C SER A 227 11.40 5.20 -18.43
N ALA A 228 11.00 6.46 -18.59
CA ALA A 228 11.07 7.19 -19.86
C ALA A 228 12.50 7.64 -20.25
N GLY A 229 13.44 7.74 -19.30
CA GLY A 229 14.81 8.22 -19.55
C GLY A 229 15.63 7.39 -20.55
N ALA A 230 15.15 6.22 -20.97
CA ALA A 230 15.76 5.43 -22.04
C ALA A 230 15.26 5.80 -23.45
N GLN A 231 14.30 6.72 -23.59
CA GLN A 231 13.64 7.05 -24.85
C GLN A 231 13.94 8.44 -25.41
N PHE A 232 14.50 9.33 -24.58
CA PHE A 232 14.80 10.72 -24.93
C PHE A 232 16.31 10.93 -25.01
#